data_AF-A0A9E4K1A5-F1
#
_entry.id   AF-A0A9E4K1A5-F1
#
_cell.length_a   1.000
_cell.length_b   1.000
_cell.length_c   1.000
_cell.angle_alpha   90.00
_cell.angle_beta   90.00
_cell.angle_gamma   90.00
#
_symmetry.space_group_name_H-M   'P 1'
#
loop_
_entity.id
_entity.type
_entity.pdbx_description
1 polymer ?
#
loop_
_entity_poly.entity_id
_entity_poly.type
_entity_poly.pdbx_seq_one_letter_code
_entity_poly.pdbx_strand_id
1 'polypeptide(L)'
;MKNYSVEKALLIAPVVGPLIYCIGAAILMVFSSSQGSVVAMLALVLSAGIPVSYIATLIIGLPIYNLLKKKEILTITSLTVSGALAGVIVLALFFSSFKEYGGFELNEFWNIAAIGTILGGAVAYTFARISGVKSASNRSDKDACG
;
A
#
# COMPACT_ATOMS: atom_id res chain seq x y z
N MET A 1 -9.22 -4.74 26.81
CA MET A 1 -8.53 -4.10 25.66
C MET A 1 -8.32 -5.16 24.59
N LYS A 2 -8.92 -5.04 23.39
CA LYS A 2 -8.71 -6.04 22.32
C LYS A 2 -7.25 -5.93 21.86
N ASN A 3 -6.45 -6.97 22.13
CA ASN A 3 -5.10 -7.13 21.60
C ASN A 3 -5.18 -7.32 20.08
N TYR A 4 -5.14 -6.21 19.35
CA TYR A 4 -5.00 -6.20 17.92
C TYR A 4 -3.54 -6.51 17.59
N SER A 5 -3.26 -7.75 17.18
CA SER A 5 -1.88 -8.22 16.95
C SER A 5 -1.34 -7.64 15.65
N VAL A 6 -0.22 -6.92 15.75
CA VAL A 6 0.59 -6.45 14.61
C VAL A 6 0.91 -7.61 13.66
N GLU A 7 1.02 -8.84 14.16
CA GLU A 7 1.24 -10.05 13.37
C GLU A 7 0.09 -10.29 12.38
N LYS A 8 -1.16 -10.12 12.81
CA LYS A 8 -2.34 -10.24 11.93
C LYS A 8 -2.34 -9.14 10.87
N ALA A 9 -1.92 -7.94 11.25
CA ALA A 9 -1.82 -6.82 10.31
C ALA A 9 -0.74 -7.09 9.24
N LEU A 10 0.40 -7.67 9.62
CA LEU A 10 1.48 -8.07 8.70
C LEU A 10 1.06 -9.18 7.72
N LEU A 11 0.13 -10.06 8.10
CA LEU A 11 -0.38 -11.12 7.24
C LEU A 11 -1.48 -10.65 6.28
N ILE A 12 -2.31 -9.69 6.69
CA ILE A 12 -3.51 -9.32 5.91
C ILE A 12 -3.25 -8.08 5.05
N ALA A 13 -2.61 -7.06 5.60
CA ALA A 13 -2.50 -5.76 4.94
C ALA A 13 -1.74 -5.80 3.59
N PRO A 14 -0.63 -6.55 3.44
CA PRO A 14 0.09 -6.60 2.17
C PRO A 14 -0.73 -7.21 1.02
N VAL A 15 -1.72 -8.04 1.32
CA VAL A 15 -2.58 -8.66 0.30
C VAL A 15 -3.56 -7.66 -0.31
N VAL A 16 -3.88 -6.58 0.41
CA VAL A 16 -4.85 -5.56 -0.01
C VAL A 16 -4.40 -4.82 -1.27
N GLY A 17 -3.11 -4.46 -1.37
CA GLY A 17 -2.58 -3.76 -2.54
C GLY A 17 -2.77 -4.57 -3.84
N PRO A 18 -2.23 -5.80 -3.92
CA PRO A 18 -2.46 -6.71 -5.05
C PRO A 18 -3.94 -6.91 -5.39
N LEU A 19 -4.81 -7.07 -4.39
CA LEU A 19 -6.26 -7.22 -4.60
C LEU A 19 -6.89 -5.98 -5.23
N ILE A 20 -6.58 -4.78 -4.72
CA ILE A 20 -7.08 -3.52 -5.29
C ILE A 20 -6.60 -3.35 -6.72
N TYR A 21 -5.34 -3.69 -7.01
CA TYR A 21 -4.80 -3.63 -8.37
C TYR A 21 -5.53 -4.59 -9.32
N CYS A 22 -5.76 -5.85 -8.91
CA CYS A 22 -6.54 -6.82 -9.68
C CYS A 22 -7.96 -6.31 -9.98
N ILE A 23 -8.67 -5.81 -8.96
CA ILE A 23 -10.04 -5.31 -9.12
C ILE A 23 -10.05 -4.09 -10.04
N GLY A 24 -9.14 -3.13 -9.82
CA GLY A 24 -9.05 -1.91 -10.61
C GLY A 24 -8.77 -2.20 -12.09
N ALA A 25 -7.82 -3.08 -12.38
CA ALA A 25 -7.52 -3.44 -13.76
C ALA A 25 -8.63 -4.26 -14.42
N ALA A 26 -9.29 -5.17 -13.69
CA ALA A 26 -10.44 -5.90 -14.21
C ALA A 26 -11.56 -4.94 -14.64
N ILE A 27 -11.82 -3.89 -13.84
CA ILE A 27 -12.79 -2.84 -14.20
C ILE A 27 -12.32 -2.10 -15.46
N LEU A 28 -11.05 -1.69 -15.53
CA LEU A 28 -10.52 -0.98 -16.71
C LEU A 28 -10.57 -1.83 -17.99
N MET A 29 -10.37 -3.15 -17.87
CA MET A 29 -10.50 -4.08 -18.99
C MET A 29 -11.93 -4.17 -19.54
N VAL A 30 -12.97 -3.98 -18.70
CA VAL A 30 -14.37 -3.93 -19.18
C VAL A 30 -14.62 -2.74 -20.10
N PHE A 31 -13.91 -1.62 -19.89
CA PHE A 31 -14.06 -0.40 -20.68
C PHE A 31 -13.04 -0.27 -21.82
N SER A 32 -12.14 -1.24 -21.95
CA SER A 32 -11.06 -1.24 -22.93
C SER A 32 -11.31 -2.30 -24.00
N SER A 33 -11.14 -1.94 -25.27
CA SER A 33 -11.16 -2.89 -26.40
C SER A 33 -9.92 -3.79 -26.45
N SER A 34 -8.92 -3.53 -25.61
CA SER A 34 -7.72 -4.35 -25.47
C SER A 34 -7.98 -5.51 -24.50
N GLN A 35 -8.24 -6.69 -25.06
CA GLN A 35 -8.25 -7.95 -24.31
C GLN A 35 -6.80 -8.38 -24.02
N GLY A 36 -6.12 -7.67 -23.12
CA GLY A 36 -4.94 -8.22 -22.48
C GLY A 36 -5.34 -9.51 -21.76
N SER A 37 -4.55 -10.58 -21.89
CA SER A 37 -4.88 -11.86 -21.24
C SER A 37 -4.98 -11.66 -19.72
N VAL A 38 -6.20 -11.71 -19.19
CA VAL A 38 -6.50 -11.63 -17.75
C VAL A 38 -5.64 -12.62 -16.96
N VAL A 39 -5.34 -13.77 -17.56
CA VAL A 39 -4.47 -14.81 -17.00
C VAL A 39 -3.04 -14.30 -16.82
N ALA A 40 -2.48 -13.59 -17.79
CA ALA A 40 -1.13 -13.03 -17.69
C ALA A 40 -1.04 -11.95 -16.60
N MET A 41 -2.08 -11.13 -16.48
CA MET A 41 -2.16 -10.11 -15.43
C MET A 41 -2.27 -10.74 -14.03
N LEU A 42 -3.15 -11.73 -13.86
CA LEU A 42 -3.25 -12.50 -12.61
C LEU A 42 -1.94 -13.20 -12.26
N ALA A 43 -1.29 -13.81 -13.25
CA ALA A 43 0.00 -14.45 -13.06
C ALA A 43 1.06 -13.45 -12.57
N LEU A 44 1.10 -12.23 -13.13
CA LEU A 44 2.03 -11.18 -12.69
C LEU A 44 1.74 -10.71 -11.26
N VAL A 45 0.47 -10.51 -10.91
CA VAL A 45 0.08 -10.07 -9.55
C VAL A 45 0.36 -11.16 -8.51
N LEU A 46 0.08 -12.42 -8.83
CA LEU A 46 0.32 -13.56 -7.93
C LEU A 46 1.82 -13.87 -7.78
N SER A 47 2.58 -13.85 -8.89
CA SER A 47 4.00 -14.21 -8.88
C SER A 47 4.91 -13.10 -8.38
N ALA A 48 4.59 -11.83 -8.66
CA ALA A 48 5.45 -10.70 -8.31
C ALA A 48 4.75 -9.69 -7.39
N GLY A 49 3.48 -9.36 -7.64
CA GLY A 49 2.73 -8.36 -6.87
C GLY A 49 2.61 -8.68 -5.37
N ILE A 50 2.19 -9.90 -5.03
CA ILE A 50 2.08 -10.35 -3.63
C ILE A 50 3.45 -10.36 -2.93
N PRO A 51 4.50 -11.04 -3.46
CA PRO A 51 5.81 -11.02 -2.84
C PRO A 51 6.39 -9.61 -2.66
N VAL A 52 6.29 -8.75 -3.67
CA VAL A 52 6.79 -7.37 -3.61
C VAL A 52 6.06 -6.58 -2.54
N SER A 53 4.73 -6.73 -2.40
CA SER A 53 3.97 -6.03 -1.37
C SER A 53 4.37 -6.47 0.05
N TYR A 54 4.61 -7.77 0.26
CA TYR A 54 5.12 -8.29 1.53
C TYR A 54 6.52 -7.76 1.86
N ILE A 55 7.43 -7.84 0.89
CA ILE A 55 8.81 -7.34 1.04
C ILE A 55 8.79 -5.84 1.34
N ALA A 56 8.02 -5.06 0.59
CA ALA A 56 7.86 -3.62 0.83
C ALA A 56 7.30 -3.32 2.22
N THR A 57 6.31 -4.11 2.68
CA THR A 57 5.75 -3.94 4.03
C THR A 57 6.78 -4.25 5.11
N LEU A 58 7.60 -5.29 4.95
CA LEU A 58 8.61 -5.67 5.94
C LEU A 58 9.83 -4.74 5.96
N ILE A 59 10.32 -4.33 4.78
CA ILE A 59 11.54 -3.53 4.64
C ILE A 59 11.26 -2.03 4.82
N ILE A 60 10.08 -1.55 4.40
CA ILE A 60 9.76 -0.13 4.41
C ILE A 60 8.64 0.16 5.42
N GLY A 61 7.52 -0.56 5.31
CA GLY A 61 6.34 -0.31 6.14
C GLY A 61 6.58 -0.49 7.65
N LEU A 62 7.24 -1.58 8.04
CA LEU A 62 7.49 -1.91 9.45
C LEU A 62 8.49 -0.93 10.10
N PRO A 63 9.61 -0.54 9.46
CA PRO A 63 10.47 0.53 9.96
C PRO A 63 9.74 1.87 10.09
N ILE A 64 8.92 2.26 9.10
CA ILE A 64 8.09 3.48 9.18
C ILE A 64 7.15 3.41 10.39
N TYR A 65 6.44 2.30 10.58
CA TYR A 65 5.56 2.09 11.73
C TYR A 65 6.31 2.24 13.06
N ASN A 66 7.45 1.58 13.21
CA ASN A 66 8.27 1.64 14.42
C ASN A 66 8.81 3.05 14.68
N LEU A 67 9.22 3.76 13.62
CA LEU A 67 9.72 5.13 13.73
C LEU A 67 8.61 6.11 14.14
N LEU A 68 7.42 6.01 13.54
CA LEU A 68 6.25 6.82 13.91
C LEU A 68 5.79 6.51 15.35
N LYS A 69 5.88 5.24 15.76
CA LYS A 69 5.60 4.80 17.13
C LYS A 69 6.60 5.41 18.12
N LYS A 70 7.90 5.34 17.81
CA LYS A 70 8.98 5.88 18.66
C LYS A 70 8.89 7.40 18.81
N LYS A 71 8.48 8.11 17.76
CA LYS A 71 8.28 9.57 17.78
C LYS A 71 6.94 10.00 18.39
N GLU A 72 6.14 9.05 18.87
CA GLU A 72 4.80 9.30 19.41
C GLU A 72 3.92 10.11 18.45
N ILE A 73 4.06 9.97 17.14
CA ILE A 73 3.18 10.61 16.14
C ILE A 73 2.32 9.59 15.39
N LEU A 74 2.38 8.32 15.79
CA LEU A 74 1.66 7.22 15.19
C LEU A 74 0.14 7.42 15.27
N THR A 75 -0.42 7.84 14.14
CA THR A 75 -1.85 7.96 13.87
C THR A 75 -2.18 7.25 12.57
N ILE A 76 -3.45 6.86 12.38
CA ILE A 76 -3.93 6.28 11.12
C ILE A 76 -3.53 7.17 9.94
N THR A 77 -3.72 8.48 10.07
CA THR A 77 -3.38 9.46 9.03
C THR A 77 -1.89 9.47 8.74
N SER A 78 -1.02 9.60 9.75
CA SER A 78 0.44 9.63 9.54
C SER A 78 0.97 8.37 8.86
N LEU A 79 0.44 7.20 9.22
CA LEU A 79 0.85 5.93 8.64
C LEU A 79 0.33 5.78 7.21
N THR A 80 -0.91 6.22 6.95
CA THR A 80 -1.51 6.20 5.61
C THR A 80 -0.77 7.11 4.64
N VAL A 81 -0.43 8.34 5.06
CA VAL A 81 0.36 9.27 4.22
C VAL A 81 1.75 8.72 3.95
N SER A 82 2.43 8.19 4.97
CA SER A 82 3.74 7.57 4.80
C SER A 82 3.69 6.35 3.87
N GLY A 83 2.64 5.54 4.00
CA GLY A 83 2.39 4.38 3.15
C GLY A 83 2.11 4.76 1.70
N ALA A 84 1.34 5.83 1.47
CA ALA A 84 1.09 6.35 0.14
C ALA A 84 2.39 6.79 -0.55
N LEU A 85 3.25 7.54 0.15
CA LEU A 85 4.56 7.96 -0.37
C LEU A 85 5.47 6.76 -0.64
N ALA A 86 5.53 5.80 0.29
CA ALA A 86 6.29 4.56 0.10
C ALA A 86 5.77 3.75 -1.08
N GLY A 87 4.45 3.72 -1.30
CA GLY A 87 3.81 3.03 -2.41
C GLY A 87 4.23 3.58 -3.77
N VAL A 88 4.35 4.90 -3.91
CA VAL A 88 4.90 5.54 -5.13
C VAL A 88 6.31 5.06 -5.42
N ILE A 89 7.18 5.07 -4.40
CA ILE A 89 8.58 4.65 -4.52
C ILE A 89 8.66 3.18 -4.92
N VAL A 90 7.93 2.31 -4.23
CA VAL A 90 7.91 0.86 -4.49
C VAL A 90 7.41 0.56 -5.90
N LEU A 91 6.33 1.21 -6.33
CA LEU A 91 5.77 0.99 -7.67
C LEU A 91 6.71 1.51 -8.77
N ALA A 92 7.34 2.68 -8.56
CA ALA A 92 8.32 3.20 -9.49
C ALA A 92 9.55 2.28 -9.62
N LEU A 93 10.04 1.73 -8.51
CA LEU A 93 11.14 0.75 -8.50
C LEU A 93 10.74 -0.56 -9.18
N PHE A 94 9.49 -1.01 -8.97
CA PHE A 94 8.97 -2.20 -9.63
C PHE A 94 8.99 -2.05 -11.15
N PHE A 95 8.34 -1.02 -11.71
CA PHE A 95 8.34 -0.80 -13.17
C PHE A 95 9.72 -0.47 -13.74
N SER A 96 10.60 0.16 -12.96
CA SER A 96 11.99 0.41 -13.37
C SER A 96 12.82 -0.88 -13.46
N SER A 97 12.50 -1.89 -12.67
CA SER A 97 13.21 -3.19 -12.64
C SER A 97 12.71 -4.14 -13.73
N PHE A 98 11.46 -4.01 -14.15
CA PHE A 98 10.81 -4.84 -15.18
C PHE A 98 10.63 -4.09 -16.50
N LYS A 99 11.69 -3.42 -16.99
CA LYS A 99 11.62 -2.61 -18.23
C LYS A 99 11.10 -3.38 -19.45
N GLU A 100 11.35 -4.67 -19.53
CA GLU A 100 10.88 -5.55 -20.62
C GLU A 100 9.36 -5.80 -20.59
N TYR A 101 8.67 -5.49 -19.49
CA TYR A 101 7.23 -5.72 -19.31
C TYR A 101 6.40 -4.42 -19.35
N GLY A 102 6.97 -3.31 -19.82
CA GLY A 102 6.30 -2.00 -19.88
C GLY A 102 7.10 -0.93 -19.14
N GLY A 103 8.33 -0.68 -19.61
CA GLY A 103 9.29 0.19 -18.93
C GLY A 103 8.78 1.58 -18.55
N PHE A 104 9.41 2.12 -17.52
CA PHE A 104 9.09 3.44 -16.97
C PHE A 104 9.40 4.56 -17.97
N GLU A 105 8.36 5.13 -18.60
CA GLU A 105 8.45 6.41 -19.29
C GLU A 105 8.08 7.55 -18.35
N LEU A 106 8.78 8.68 -18.42
CA LEU A 106 8.50 9.86 -17.60
C LEU A 106 7.07 10.40 -17.80
N ASN A 107 6.47 10.17 -18.97
CA ASN A 107 5.09 10.54 -19.27
C ASN A 107 4.07 9.74 -18.44
N GLU A 108 4.45 8.56 -17.94
CA GLU A 108 3.59 7.71 -17.10
C GLU A 108 3.80 7.94 -15.60
N PHE A 109 4.73 8.83 -15.22
CA PHE A 109 5.05 9.09 -13.82
C PHE A 109 3.81 9.45 -12.99
N TRP A 110 2.91 10.28 -13.53
CA TRP A 110 1.68 10.67 -12.84
C TRP A 110 0.74 9.49 -12.61
N ASN A 111 0.64 8.57 -13.56
CA ASN A 111 -0.15 7.36 -13.42
C ASN A 111 0.45 6.44 -12.35
N ILE A 112 1.77 6.25 -12.38
CA ILE A 112 2.50 5.46 -11.39
C ILE A 112 2.38 6.08 -9.99
N ALA A 113 2.50 7.40 -9.88
CA ALA A 113 2.32 8.10 -8.63
C ALA A 113 0.90 7.95 -8.09
N ALA A 114 -0.12 8.09 -8.94
CA ALA A 114 -1.51 7.92 -8.54
C ALA A 114 -1.81 6.48 -8.07
N ILE A 115 -1.42 5.47 -8.86
CA ILE A 115 -1.63 4.06 -8.51
C ILE A 115 -0.83 3.71 -7.25
N GLY A 116 0.44 4.09 -7.17
CA GLY A 116 1.31 3.83 -6.02
C GLY A 116 0.78 4.45 -4.73
N THR A 117 0.25 5.68 -4.81
CA THR A 117 -0.41 6.37 -3.69
C THR A 117 -1.62 5.58 -3.19
N ILE A 118 -2.50 5.14 -4.11
CA ILE A 118 -3.71 4.38 -3.76
C ILE A 118 -3.34 3.04 -3.13
N LEU A 119 -2.45 2.28 -3.75
CA LEU A 119 -2.06 0.95 -3.28
C LEU A 119 -1.34 1.03 -1.92
N GLY A 120 -0.32 1.88 -1.82
CA GLY A 120 0.44 2.06 -0.58
C GLY A 120 -0.41 2.61 0.55
N GLY A 121 -1.28 3.57 0.25
CA GLY A 121 -2.24 4.13 1.20
C GLY A 121 -3.23 3.08 1.70
N ALA A 122 -3.80 2.26 0.82
CA ALA A 122 -4.76 1.22 1.20
C ALA A 122 -4.15 0.12 2.06
N VAL A 123 -2.92 -0.32 1.73
CA VAL A 123 -2.15 -1.27 2.55
C VAL A 123 -1.89 -0.69 3.94
N ALA A 124 -1.38 0.54 4.02
CA ALA A 124 -1.06 1.19 5.29
C ALA A 124 -2.31 1.51 6.13
N TYR A 125 -3.41 1.91 5.50
CA TYR A 125 -4.69 2.13 6.16
C TYR A 125 -5.22 0.82 6.76
N THR A 126 -5.22 -0.26 5.99
CA THR A 126 -5.66 -1.59 6.46
C THR A 126 -4.79 -2.07 7.61
N PHE A 127 -3.46 -1.91 7.48
CA PHE A 127 -2.52 -2.22 8.55
C PHE A 127 -2.84 -1.42 9.82
N ALA A 128 -3.05 -0.10 9.71
CA ALA A 128 -3.37 0.77 10.84
C ALA A 128 -4.65 0.33 11.56
N ARG A 129 -5.68 -0.05 10.80
CA ARG A 129 -6.96 -0.52 11.34
C ARG A 129 -6.83 -1.86 12.04
N ILE A 130 -6.11 -2.81 11.45
CA ILE A 130 -5.94 -4.16 12.02
C ILE A 130 -5.00 -4.15 13.22
N SER A 131 -3.97 -3.29 13.24
CA SER A 131 -3.01 -3.15 14.36
C SER A 131 -3.51 -2.26 15.50
N GLY A 132 -4.70 -1.66 15.37
CA GLY A 132 -5.32 -0.86 16.42
C GLY A 132 -4.71 0.53 16.61
N VAL A 133 -4.07 1.10 15.57
CA VAL A 133 -3.57 2.47 15.61
C VAL A 133 -4.73 3.45 15.81
N LYS A 134 -4.57 4.42 16.70
CA LYS A 134 -5.60 5.41 17.01
C LYS A 134 -5.73 6.46 15.90
N SER A 135 -6.95 6.95 15.71
CA SER A 135 -7.20 8.09 14.81
C SER A 135 -6.67 9.39 15.43
N ALA A 136 -6.24 10.34 14.60
CA ALA A 136 -5.65 11.61 15.06
C ALA A 136 -6.63 12.45 15.89
N SER A 137 -7.94 12.44 15.58
CA SER A 137 -8.94 13.23 16.33
C SER A 137 -9.09 12.75 17.78
N ASN A 138 -8.94 11.44 18.03
CA ASN A 138 -9.00 10.87 19.39
C ASN A 138 -7.81 11.22 20.28
N ARG A 139 -6.77 11.86 19.72
CA ARG A 139 -5.60 12.29 20.48
C ARG A 139 -5.77 13.74 20.97
N SER A 140 -6.25 14.62 20.08
CA SER A 140 -6.51 16.02 20.41
C SER A 140 -7.53 16.20 21.54
N ASP A 141 -8.54 15.31 21.62
CA ASP A 141 -9.57 15.35 22.67
C ASP A 141 -9.03 15.01 24.07
N LYS A 142 -7.91 14.27 24.15
CA LYS A 142 -7.27 13.96 25.44
C LYS A 142 -6.35 15.06 25.93
N ASP A 143 -5.78 15.83 25.01
CA ASP A 143 -4.87 16.92 25.33
C ASP A 143 -5.63 18.24 25.58
N ALA A 144 -6.92 18.33 25.17
CA ALA A 144 -7.78 19.49 25.39
C ALA A 144 -8.48 19.51 26.77
N CYS A 145 -8.40 18.42 27.55
CA CYS A 145 -8.98 18.32 28.90
C CYS A 145 -7.92 18.07 30.00
N GLY A 146 -6.64 18.32 29.71
CA GLY A 146 -5.52 18.20 30.65
C GLY A 146 -5.09 19.53 31.22
#